data_AF-A0A1G7MVF7-F1
#
_entry.id   AF-A0A1G7MVF7-F1
#
_cell.length_a   1.000
_cell.length_b   1.000
_cell.length_c   1.000
_cell.angle_alpha   90.00
_cell.angle_beta   90.00
_cell.angle_gamma   90.00
#
_symmetry.space_group_name_H-M   'P 1'
#
loop_
_entity.id
_entity.type
_entity.pdbx_description
1 polymer ?
#
loop_
_entity_poly.entity_id
_entity_poly.type
_entity_poly.pdbx_seq_one_letter_code
_entity_poly.pdbx_strand_id
1 'polypeptide(L)'
;MTLPIAFSGACLYRLHDAKVHRISCMRAWDVLRLSTLLLLAGCATKADVARSIANDQAALPPNTVALSQMMSELSAQPGFTEQLLGYLNKGGKNGAYLTPKLFDTLREMILGKDWTGLDRFPGWTIHHVTQTVDIGSRLVKTDNQPYDVAAGVNIGPYNLTQSQTESLDVPSDRPEFQADVTPLLGGVTHGDGPDPKIAPLHSESARLAEVMNRLSLNGYRDTSNFTVTLDQHTAHTPQELVQALVATGHTVTVADARYFANFGHFHYNGKDVEMPFFLDSLLLVPRDHWWQPKRRLLIPVAHAEYEWLISGPKINANVAFYFGIDGRAEFRTNDEQNQPWVMGRHAHEYRDADAVEVTRLTGNMLRAYAYLHAAHAQLPFGGYYTLGVCQDVVNAIEFKMTGKTTLFPSTAQTELFRDQPDGEITKLMEAVPKDTSGAPPDPARIFGSLPTTNYASVTVPGLRDDVQRSYEAWQNGTLSRRVVLTGEQMTILGIVAATGFVFWVLRRRRSAKQ
;
A
#
# COMPACT_ATOMS: atom_id res chain seq x y z
N MET A 1 38.42 27.65 -26.22
CA MET A 1 38.48 28.99 -26.86
C MET A 1 38.26 28.82 -28.36
N THR A 2 37.95 29.92 -29.08
CA THR A 2 37.98 30.06 -30.55
C THR A 2 37.20 29.05 -31.42
N LEU A 3 35.93 29.39 -31.65
CA LEU A 3 35.29 29.50 -32.99
C LEU A 3 36.12 30.46 -33.91
N PRO A 4 35.90 30.60 -35.25
CA PRO A 4 34.63 30.63 -36.02
C PRO A 4 34.65 29.61 -37.21
N ILE A 5 33.88 29.65 -38.32
CA ILE A 5 33.06 30.66 -39.03
C ILE A 5 31.78 30.01 -39.61
N ALA A 6 30.76 30.83 -39.90
CA ALA A 6 29.44 30.46 -40.45
C ALA A 6 29.32 30.61 -41.98
N PHE A 7 28.18 30.22 -42.55
CA PHE A 7 27.61 30.85 -43.76
C PHE A 7 26.07 30.87 -43.70
N SER A 8 25.45 31.79 -44.44
CA SER A 8 24.02 32.08 -44.42
C SER A 8 23.40 32.08 -45.83
N GLY A 9 22.08 31.96 -45.92
CA GLY A 9 21.35 32.11 -47.19
C GLY A 9 19.85 31.87 -47.06
N ALA A 10 19.05 32.91 -47.24
CA ALA A 10 17.59 32.84 -47.35
C ALA A 10 17.08 33.88 -48.36
N CYS A 11 16.19 33.48 -49.26
CA CYS A 11 15.34 34.39 -50.03
C CYS A 11 14.12 33.65 -50.60
N LEU A 12 13.01 34.37 -50.82
CA LEU A 12 11.78 33.85 -51.43
C LEU A 12 11.76 34.11 -52.93
N TYR A 13 10.97 33.33 -53.70
CA TYR A 13 10.20 33.87 -54.83
C TYR A 13 8.88 33.08 -55.05
N ARG A 14 8.03 33.56 -55.97
CA ARG A 14 6.59 33.24 -56.13
C ARG A 14 6.25 32.56 -57.47
N LEU A 15 5.17 31.75 -57.47
CA LEU A 15 4.23 31.42 -58.58
C LEU A 15 4.88 30.74 -59.84
N HIS A 16 4.23 29.85 -60.61
CA HIS A 16 2.83 29.75 -61.05
C HIS A 16 2.40 28.29 -61.39
N ASP A 17 1.24 28.11 -62.02
CA ASP A 17 0.55 26.86 -62.42
C ASP A 17 1.33 25.80 -63.20
N ALA A 18 0.89 24.53 -63.07
CA ALA A 18 0.38 23.74 -64.20
C ALA A 18 -0.46 22.52 -63.73
N LYS A 19 -1.64 22.29 -64.33
CA LYS A 19 -2.39 21.02 -64.21
C LYS A 19 -1.93 20.03 -65.28
N VAL A 20 -1.70 18.77 -64.90
CA VAL A 20 -1.74 17.63 -65.84
C VAL A 20 -2.44 16.45 -65.16
N HIS A 21 -3.53 15.95 -65.75
CA HIS A 21 -4.16 14.71 -65.29
C HIS A 21 -3.30 13.49 -65.67
N ARG A 22 -3.10 12.58 -64.73
CA ARG A 22 -2.87 11.15 -65.02
C ARG A 22 -3.86 10.31 -64.24
N ILE A 23 -4.81 9.73 -64.95
CA ILE A 23 -5.70 8.69 -64.40
C ILE A 23 -4.89 7.40 -64.39
N SER A 24 -4.24 7.11 -63.28
CA SER A 24 -3.56 5.82 -63.07
C SER A 24 -4.59 4.80 -62.58
N CYS A 25 -4.73 3.69 -63.33
CA CYS A 25 -5.65 2.60 -62.99
C CYS A 25 -5.21 1.92 -61.68
N MET A 26 -5.98 2.09 -60.60
CA MET A 26 -5.77 1.36 -59.35
C MET A 26 -5.96 -0.14 -59.61
N ARG A 27 -4.97 -0.95 -59.20
CA ARG A 27 -5.04 -2.40 -59.36
C ARG A 27 -5.87 -2.98 -58.22
N ALA A 28 -6.68 -3.99 -58.52
CA ALA A 28 -7.55 -4.64 -57.52
C ALA A 28 -6.80 -5.23 -56.30
N TRP A 29 -5.47 -5.40 -56.40
CA TRP A 29 -4.59 -5.83 -55.32
C TRP A 29 -4.45 -4.82 -54.18
N ASP A 30 -4.56 -3.52 -54.46
CA ASP A 30 -4.39 -2.48 -53.43
C ASP A 30 -5.62 -2.41 -52.50
N VAL A 31 -6.82 -2.69 -53.05
CA VAL A 31 -8.06 -2.82 -52.27
C VAL A 31 -7.98 -4.00 -51.30
N LEU A 32 -7.45 -5.14 -51.75
CA LEU A 32 -7.32 -6.36 -50.92
C LEU A 32 -6.36 -6.18 -49.74
N ARG A 33 -5.33 -5.33 -49.91
CA ARG A 33 -4.40 -4.92 -48.83
C ARG A 33 -5.03 -3.92 -47.85
N LEU A 34 -5.87 -3.00 -48.33
CA LEU A 34 -6.63 -2.12 -47.44
C LEU A 34 -7.63 -2.90 -46.58
N SER A 35 -8.34 -3.89 -47.15
CA SER A 35 -9.30 -4.71 -46.38
C SER A 35 -8.62 -5.58 -45.31
N THR A 36 -7.40 -6.07 -45.54
CA THR A 36 -6.66 -6.83 -44.51
C THR A 36 -6.11 -5.92 -43.40
N LEU A 37 -5.66 -4.71 -43.74
CA LEU A 37 -5.28 -3.70 -42.73
C LEU A 37 -6.49 -3.22 -41.89
N LEU A 38 -7.67 -3.06 -42.51
CA LEU A 38 -8.90 -2.68 -41.79
C LEU A 38 -9.43 -3.80 -40.88
N LEU A 39 -9.30 -5.07 -41.28
CA LEU A 39 -9.63 -6.21 -40.40
C LEU A 39 -8.66 -6.32 -39.21
N LEU A 40 -7.37 -6.04 -39.39
CA LEU A 40 -6.40 -5.99 -38.29
C LEU A 40 -6.60 -4.78 -37.38
N ALA A 41 -7.04 -3.63 -37.91
CA ALA A 41 -7.42 -2.47 -37.10
C ALA A 41 -8.74 -2.67 -36.34
N GLY A 42 -9.67 -3.47 -36.88
CA GLY A 42 -10.99 -3.70 -36.30
C GLY A 42 -10.99 -4.47 -34.98
N CYS A 43 -10.02 -5.38 -34.76
CA CYS A 43 -9.89 -6.12 -33.51
C CYS A 43 -9.17 -5.35 -32.39
N ALA A 44 -8.72 -4.11 -32.66
CA ALA A 44 -8.09 -3.23 -31.67
C ALA A 44 -9.10 -2.34 -30.92
N THR A 45 -10.38 -2.72 -30.91
CA THR A 45 -11.32 -2.27 -29.87
C THR A 45 -10.80 -2.75 -28.53
N LYS A 46 -10.05 -1.89 -27.83
CA LYS A 46 -9.59 -2.13 -26.47
C LYS A 46 -10.79 -2.59 -25.65
N ALA A 47 -10.72 -3.78 -25.07
CA ALA A 47 -11.44 -4.00 -23.83
C ALA A 47 -10.90 -2.95 -22.86
N ASP A 48 -11.75 -2.03 -22.42
CA ASP A 48 -11.45 -1.25 -21.22
C ASP A 48 -11.43 -2.27 -20.08
N VAL A 49 -10.25 -2.82 -19.81
CA VAL A 49 -9.96 -3.62 -18.61
C VAL A 49 -10.54 -2.84 -17.45
N ALA A 50 -11.46 -3.46 -16.70
CA ALA A 50 -12.21 -2.79 -15.64
C ALA A 50 -11.22 -2.06 -14.73
N ARG A 51 -11.23 -0.72 -14.81
CA ARG A 51 -10.12 0.06 -14.28
C ARG A 51 -10.16 -0.03 -12.77
N SER A 52 -8.99 -0.30 -12.18
CA SER A 52 -8.78 -0.25 -10.74
C SER A 52 -9.38 1.02 -10.15
N ILE A 53 -9.86 0.87 -8.91
CA ILE A 53 -10.34 1.96 -8.06
C ILE A 53 -9.33 3.12 -8.03
N ALA A 54 -8.03 2.80 -8.10
CA ALA A 54 -6.92 3.73 -8.16
C ALA A 54 -6.89 4.71 -9.36
N ASN A 55 -7.61 4.46 -10.46
CA ASN A 55 -7.57 5.32 -11.65
C ASN A 55 -8.86 6.10 -11.92
N ASP A 56 -9.99 5.71 -11.31
CA ASP A 56 -11.31 6.25 -11.67
C ASP A 56 -11.87 7.27 -10.66
N GLN A 57 -11.15 7.57 -9.57
CA GLN A 57 -11.49 8.65 -8.63
C GLN A 57 -11.17 10.05 -9.20
N ALA A 58 -11.88 10.42 -10.28
CA ALA A 58 -11.92 11.80 -10.76
C ALA A 58 -12.51 12.73 -9.68
N ALA A 59 -11.95 13.94 -9.56
CA ALA A 59 -12.14 14.83 -8.41
C ALA A 59 -13.54 15.47 -8.30
N LEU A 60 -14.56 14.66 -8.01
CA LEU A 60 -15.74 15.10 -7.28
C LEU A 60 -15.27 15.63 -5.91
N PRO A 61 -15.85 16.73 -5.38
CA PRO A 61 -15.68 17.04 -3.97
C PRO A 61 -16.27 15.87 -3.17
N PRO A 62 -15.50 15.19 -2.31
CA PRO A 62 -15.98 14.00 -1.62
C PRO A 62 -17.16 14.37 -0.72
N ASN A 63 -18.12 13.47 -0.59
CA ASN A 63 -19.27 13.66 0.28
C ASN A 63 -18.91 13.33 1.73
N THR A 64 -17.84 13.95 2.24
CA THR A 64 -17.24 13.58 3.52
C THR A 64 -17.71 14.41 4.71
N VAL A 65 -17.40 13.89 5.90
CA VAL A 65 -17.25 14.62 7.16
C VAL A 65 -15.92 14.24 7.82
N ALA A 66 -15.35 15.14 8.62
CA ALA A 66 -14.22 14.78 9.47
C ALA A 66 -14.67 13.86 10.61
N LEU A 67 -13.79 12.95 11.06
CA LEU A 67 -14.04 12.14 12.25
C LEU A 67 -14.37 13.01 13.47
N SER A 68 -13.69 14.15 13.65
CA SER A 68 -14.00 15.07 14.73
C SER A 68 -15.40 15.69 14.64
N GLN A 69 -15.93 15.93 13.44
CA GLN A 69 -17.29 16.44 13.28
C GLN A 69 -18.30 15.39 13.77
N MET A 70 -18.21 14.16 13.26
CA MET A 70 -19.08 13.05 13.70
C MET A 70 -19.01 12.86 15.22
N MET A 71 -17.80 12.86 15.81
CA MET A 71 -17.65 12.74 17.26
C MET A 71 -18.18 13.95 18.04
N SER A 72 -18.07 15.16 17.51
CA SER A 72 -18.61 16.37 18.16
C SER A 72 -20.13 16.38 18.22
N GLU A 73 -20.80 15.84 17.20
CA GLU A 73 -22.26 15.74 17.12
C GLU A 73 -22.80 14.55 17.93
N LEU A 74 -22.11 13.40 17.89
CA LEU A 74 -22.61 12.14 18.45
C LEU A 74 -22.12 11.80 19.87
N SER A 75 -20.99 12.33 20.33
CA SER A 75 -20.45 12.01 21.68
C SER A 75 -21.34 12.44 22.85
N ALA A 76 -22.35 13.28 22.60
CA ALA A 76 -23.37 13.65 23.58
C ALA A 76 -24.56 12.66 23.65
N GLN A 77 -24.66 11.71 22.70
CA GLN A 77 -25.72 10.70 22.69
C GLN A 77 -25.38 9.56 23.67
N PRO A 78 -26.28 9.20 24.61
CA PRO A 78 -26.00 8.17 25.61
C PRO A 78 -25.59 6.82 25.00
N GLY A 79 -24.40 6.34 25.34
CA GLY A 79 -23.88 5.04 24.90
C GLY A 79 -23.22 5.02 23.52
N PHE A 80 -23.25 6.11 22.74
CA PHE A 80 -22.60 6.16 21.43
C PHE A 80 -21.07 6.01 21.55
N THR A 81 -20.44 6.80 22.42
CA THR A 81 -19.00 6.77 22.66
C THR A 81 -18.52 5.40 23.13
N GLU A 82 -19.27 4.77 24.03
CA GLU A 82 -19.00 3.43 24.55
C GLU A 82 -19.19 2.36 23.47
N GLN A 83 -20.20 2.49 22.59
CA GLN A 83 -20.39 1.57 21.47
C GLN A 83 -19.25 1.68 20.45
N LEU A 84 -18.85 2.90 20.06
CA LEU A 84 -17.80 3.12 19.07
C LEU A 84 -16.42 2.68 19.59
N LEU A 85 -16.06 3.07 20.82
CA LEU A 85 -14.84 2.59 21.47
C LEU A 85 -14.89 1.07 21.68
N GLY A 86 -16.05 0.52 22.04
CA GLY A 86 -16.26 -0.92 22.12
C GLY A 86 -16.04 -1.61 20.78
N TYR A 87 -16.52 -1.03 19.68
CA TYR A 87 -16.34 -1.53 18.31
C TYR A 87 -14.86 -1.53 17.90
N LEU A 88 -14.19 -0.39 18.02
CA LEU A 88 -12.75 -0.23 17.70
C LEU A 88 -11.85 -1.15 18.54
N ASN A 89 -12.31 -1.58 19.72
CA ASN A 89 -11.59 -2.51 20.60
C ASN A 89 -11.94 -4.01 20.37
N LYS A 90 -12.80 -4.36 19.41
CA LYS A 90 -13.18 -5.77 19.14
C LYS A 90 -12.06 -6.61 18.52
N GLY A 91 -10.98 -6.01 18.02
CA GLY A 91 -9.83 -6.66 17.36
C GLY A 91 -8.95 -7.56 18.23
N GLY A 92 -9.52 -8.27 19.21
CA GLY A 92 -8.81 -9.17 20.11
C GLY A 92 -8.16 -10.34 19.36
N LYS A 93 -6.82 -10.44 19.45
CA LYS A 93 -5.93 -11.36 18.70
C LYS A 93 -5.93 -11.19 17.17
N ASN A 94 -7.09 -11.09 16.52
CA ASN A 94 -7.24 -11.23 15.06
C ASN A 94 -7.26 -9.90 14.28
N GLY A 95 -6.52 -8.89 14.75
CA GLY A 95 -6.37 -7.60 14.09
C GLY A 95 -7.05 -6.45 14.83
N ALA A 96 -6.31 -5.81 15.73
CA ALA A 96 -6.64 -4.45 16.18
C ALA A 96 -5.67 -3.48 15.49
N TYR A 97 -6.21 -2.52 14.75
CA TYR A 97 -5.44 -1.46 14.09
C TYR A 97 -4.65 -0.58 15.07
N LEU A 98 -5.03 -0.61 16.36
CA LEU A 98 -4.44 0.19 17.44
C LEU A 98 -3.84 -0.73 18.49
N THR A 99 -2.60 -0.44 18.91
CA THR A 99 -2.06 -1.00 20.16
C THR A 99 -2.84 -0.47 21.36
N PRO A 100 -2.82 -1.13 22.54
CA PRO A 100 -3.58 -0.67 23.71
C PRO A 100 -3.31 0.80 24.05
N LYS A 101 -2.06 1.25 23.98
CA LYS A 101 -1.69 2.65 24.24
C LYS A 101 -2.22 3.63 23.17
N LEU A 102 -2.28 3.22 21.90
CA LEU A 102 -2.90 4.02 20.84
C LEU A 102 -4.42 4.13 21.05
N PHE A 103 -5.06 3.02 21.44
CA PHE A 103 -6.48 3.00 21.78
C PHE A 103 -6.80 3.88 23.01
N ASP A 104 -5.99 3.79 24.07
CA ASP A 104 -6.11 4.66 25.25
C ASP A 104 -5.94 6.14 24.87
N THR A 105 -4.98 6.46 23.99
CA THR A 105 -4.78 7.84 23.48
C THR A 105 -5.99 8.34 22.69
N LEU A 106 -6.57 7.49 21.83
CA LEU A 106 -7.79 7.81 21.06
C LEU A 106 -8.98 8.05 22.00
N ARG A 107 -9.13 7.20 23.01
CA ARG A 107 -10.15 7.32 24.06
C ARG A 107 -9.98 8.61 24.87
N GLU A 108 -8.76 8.98 25.24
CA GLU A 108 -8.47 10.24 25.95
C GLU A 108 -8.84 11.45 25.10
N MET A 109 -8.52 11.47 23.79
CA MET A 109 -8.95 12.53 22.88
C MET A 109 -10.47 12.66 22.77
N ILE A 110 -11.17 11.53 22.60
CA ILE A 110 -12.64 11.52 22.45
C ILE A 110 -13.34 11.97 23.74
N LEU A 111 -12.94 11.43 24.90
CA LEU A 111 -13.54 11.80 26.19
C LEU A 111 -13.15 13.21 26.66
N GLY A 112 -11.93 13.64 26.35
CA GLY A 112 -11.43 15.00 26.57
C GLY A 112 -11.96 16.05 25.59
N LYS A 113 -12.65 15.61 24.51
CA LYS A 113 -13.17 16.44 23.42
C LYS A 113 -12.10 17.20 22.64
N ASP A 114 -10.91 16.59 22.49
CA ASP A 114 -9.84 17.10 21.62
C ASP A 114 -10.12 16.76 20.15
N TRP A 115 -11.12 17.45 19.60
CA TRP A 115 -11.54 17.35 18.20
C TRP A 115 -10.41 17.68 17.22
N THR A 116 -9.52 18.63 17.55
CA THR A 116 -8.37 18.99 16.71
C THR A 116 -7.23 17.95 16.77
N GLY A 117 -7.05 17.28 17.90
CA GLY A 117 -6.15 16.13 18.03
C GLY A 117 -6.65 14.90 17.28
N LEU A 118 -7.97 14.69 17.28
CA LEU A 118 -8.61 13.55 16.64
C LEU A 118 -8.43 13.54 15.10
N ASP A 119 -8.64 14.67 14.43
CA ASP A 119 -8.35 14.85 13.00
C ASP A 119 -6.83 14.86 12.66
N ARG A 120 -5.98 14.50 13.63
CA ARG A 120 -4.52 14.41 13.50
C ARG A 120 -3.97 13.14 14.15
N PHE A 121 -4.84 12.19 14.53
CA PHE A 121 -4.50 11.02 15.32
C PHE A 121 -3.69 9.99 14.51
N PRO A 122 -2.67 9.32 15.11
CA PRO A 122 -2.05 9.65 16.39
C PRO A 122 -1.03 10.80 16.29
N GLY A 123 -0.51 11.10 15.10
CA GLY A 123 0.52 12.13 14.90
C GLY A 123 1.87 11.74 15.53
N TRP A 124 2.12 10.44 15.69
CA TRP A 124 3.33 9.86 16.27
C TRP A 124 4.32 9.45 15.17
N THR A 125 5.61 9.33 15.51
CA THR A 125 6.57 8.70 14.59
C THR A 125 6.33 7.20 14.55
N ILE A 126 6.65 6.55 13.42
CA ILE A 126 6.50 5.09 13.32
C ILE A 126 7.35 4.32 14.35
N HIS A 127 8.55 4.83 14.69
CA HIS A 127 9.36 4.38 15.83
C HIS A 127 8.58 4.33 17.16
N HIS A 128 7.77 5.36 17.44
CA HIS A 128 6.98 5.42 18.68
C HIS A 128 5.76 4.50 18.63
N VAL A 129 5.19 4.28 17.44
CA VAL A 129 4.14 3.27 17.21
C VAL A 129 4.70 1.86 17.46
N THR A 130 5.79 1.46 16.80
CA THR A 130 6.35 0.10 16.94
C THR A 130 6.85 -0.19 18.35
N GLN A 131 7.39 0.80 19.07
CA GLN A 131 7.70 0.66 20.50
C GLN A 131 6.49 0.22 21.35
N THR A 132 5.26 0.58 20.99
CA THR A 132 4.07 0.09 21.70
C THR A 132 3.70 -1.35 21.34
N VAL A 133 4.04 -1.81 20.14
CA VAL A 133 3.91 -3.20 19.70
C VAL A 133 4.94 -4.07 20.43
N ASP A 134 6.20 -3.63 20.51
CA ASP A 134 7.30 -4.32 21.20
C ASP A 134 7.07 -4.46 22.71
N ILE A 135 6.31 -3.56 23.33
CA ILE A 135 5.86 -3.67 24.72
C ILE A 135 4.69 -4.65 24.83
N GLY A 136 3.73 -4.60 23.90
CA GLY A 136 2.60 -5.52 23.84
C GLY A 136 3.02 -6.98 23.66
N SER A 137 3.93 -7.27 22.72
CA SER A 137 4.42 -8.62 22.43
C SER A 137 5.11 -9.30 23.61
N ARG A 138 5.74 -8.52 24.51
CA ARG A 138 6.37 -9.00 25.74
C ARG A 138 5.39 -9.26 26.90
N LEU A 139 4.15 -8.78 26.78
CA LEU A 139 3.10 -8.91 27.80
C LEU A 139 2.04 -9.95 27.42
N VAL A 140 1.86 -10.22 26.11
CA VAL A 140 1.07 -11.36 25.64
C VAL A 140 1.75 -12.66 26.04
N LYS A 141 1.02 -13.56 26.69
CA LYS A 141 1.52 -14.90 27.00
C LYS A 141 1.66 -15.70 25.70
N THR A 142 2.83 -16.32 25.51
CA THR A 142 3.05 -17.31 24.44
C THR A 142 1.98 -18.39 24.51
N ASP A 143 1.22 -18.53 23.44
CA ASP A 143 0.32 -19.65 23.23
C ASP A 143 1.12 -20.71 22.46
N ASN A 144 1.39 -21.86 23.07
CA ASN A 144 2.28 -22.88 22.49
C ASN A 144 1.55 -23.82 21.50
N GLN A 145 0.39 -23.40 20.97
CA GLN A 145 -0.29 -24.16 19.92
C GLN A 145 0.52 -24.12 18.62
N PRO A 146 0.63 -25.23 17.89
CA PRO A 146 1.17 -25.21 16.53
C PRO A 146 0.37 -24.26 15.66
N TYR A 147 1.06 -23.39 14.91
CA TYR A 147 0.42 -22.51 13.93
C TYR A 147 -0.18 -23.34 12.79
N ASP A 148 -1.49 -23.22 12.60
CA ASP A 148 -2.17 -23.72 11.41
C ASP A 148 -2.04 -22.69 10.27
N VAL A 149 -1.42 -23.11 9.17
CA VAL A 149 -1.26 -22.27 7.98
C VAL A 149 -2.61 -21.96 7.33
N ALA A 150 -3.59 -22.86 7.40
CA ALA A 150 -4.93 -22.62 6.87
C ALA A 150 -5.71 -21.56 7.67
N ALA A 151 -5.30 -21.25 8.91
CA ALA A 151 -5.88 -20.16 9.69
C ALA A 151 -5.34 -18.77 9.28
N GLY A 152 -4.15 -18.71 8.67
CA GLY A 152 -3.48 -17.47 8.27
C GLY A 152 -3.20 -17.31 6.76
N VAL A 153 -3.66 -18.24 5.94
CA VAL A 153 -3.75 -18.12 4.47
C VAL A 153 -5.06 -18.76 3.99
N ASN A 154 -5.93 -17.98 3.34
CA ASN A 154 -7.18 -18.46 2.77
C ASN A 154 -6.93 -19.29 1.50
N ILE A 155 -6.97 -20.62 1.66
CA ILE A 155 -6.89 -21.59 0.57
C ILE A 155 -8.27 -22.12 0.14
N GLY A 156 -9.36 -21.46 0.54
CA GLY A 156 -10.72 -21.83 0.13
C GLY A 156 -11.09 -23.28 0.47
N PRO A 157 -11.65 -24.06 -0.47
CA PRO A 157 -11.99 -25.47 -0.26
C PRO A 157 -10.79 -26.42 -0.42
N TYR A 158 -9.58 -25.92 -0.69
CA TYR A 158 -8.40 -26.74 -0.95
C TYR A 158 -7.75 -27.24 0.35
N ASN A 159 -7.08 -28.39 0.26
CA ASN A 159 -6.43 -29.04 1.38
C ASN A 159 -4.90 -29.03 1.21
N LEU A 160 -4.16 -28.83 2.30
CA LEU A 160 -2.70 -28.83 2.29
C LEU A 160 -2.12 -30.25 2.20
N THR A 161 -2.76 -31.26 2.79
CA THR A 161 -2.24 -32.64 2.88
C THR A 161 -2.83 -33.60 1.86
N GLN A 162 -3.54 -33.08 0.85
CA GLN A 162 -4.07 -33.85 -0.28
C GLN A 162 -3.62 -33.24 -1.61
N SER A 163 -3.24 -34.08 -2.57
CA SER A 163 -3.01 -33.61 -3.95
C SER A 163 -4.36 -33.37 -4.63
N GLN A 164 -4.52 -32.20 -5.24
CA GLN A 164 -5.75 -31.77 -5.90
C GLN A 164 -5.40 -31.02 -7.19
N THR A 165 -6.32 -31.04 -8.15
CA THR A 165 -6.23 -30.27 -9.39
C THR A 165 -7.50 -29.44 -9.57
N GLU A 166 -7.35 -28.12 -9.63
CA GLU A 166 -8.41 -27.17 -10.02
C GLU A 166 -8.43 -27.00 -11.55
N SER A 167 -9.59 -26.75 -12.14
CA SER A 167 -9.69 -26.40 -13.56
C SER A 167 -10.45 -25.09 -13.75
N LEU A 168 -9.76 -24.10 -14.30
CA LEU A 168 -10.33 -22.78 -14.60
C LEU A 168 -11.00 -22.75 -15.99
N ASP A 169 -11.19 -23.92 -16.62
CA ASP A 169 -11.92 -24.09 -17.88
C ASP A 169 -13.45 -24.05 -17.70
N VAL A 170 -13.93 -24.12 -16.45
CA VAL A 170 -15.32 -23.92 -16.06
C VAL A 170 -15.47 -22.62 -15.24
N PRO A 171 -16.65 -21.97 -15.25
CA PRO A 171 -16.94 -20.86 -14.34
C PRO A 171 -16.82 -21.25 -12.88
N SER A 172 -16.50 -20.27 -12.03
CA SER A 172 -16.44 -20.41 -10.58
C SER A 172 -17.79 -20.77 -9.96
N ASP A 173 -17.74 -21.53 -8.86
CA ASP A 173 -18.89 -21.91 -8.02
C ASP A 173 -18.93 -21.13 -6.68
N ARG A 174 -17.98 -20.20 -6.48
CA ARG A 174 -17.91 -19.38 -5.27
C ARG A 174 -19.13 -18.43 -5.20
N PRO A 175 -19.61 -18.07 -3.99
CA PRO A 175 -20.78 -17.18 -3.84
C PRO A 175 -20.55 -15.80 -4.47
N GLU A 176 -21.64 -15.05 -4.64
CA GLU A 176 -21.57 -13.61 -4.95
C GLU A 176 -21.12 -12.80 -3.72
N PHE A 177 -20.53 -11.62 -3.95
CA PHE A 177 -20.04 -10.76 -2.87
C PHE A 177 -21.15 -10.28 -1.94
N GLN A 178 -20.86 -10.22 -0.64
CA GLN A 178 -21.75 -9.67 0.38
C GLN A 178 -20.95 -8.73 1.29
N ALA A 179 -21.22 -7.42 1.18
CA ALA A 179 -20.57 -6.38 1.99
C ALA A 179 -21.03 -6.43 3.46
N ASP A 180 -20.10 -6.41 4.41
CA ASP A 180 -20.41 -6.35 5.86
C ASP A 180 -20.64 -4.90 6.33
N VAL A 181 -21.75 -4.32 5.88
CA VAL A 181 -22.17 -2.98 6.30
C VAL A 181 -22.93 -3.07 7.63
N THR A 182 -22.19 -3.02 8.73
CA THR A 182 -22.72 -3.08 10.10
C THR A 182 -23.27 -1.71 10.56
N PRO A 183 -24.55 -1.59 10.96
CA PRO A 183 -25.11 -0.35 11.50
C PRO A 183 -24.73 -0.11 12.97
N LEU A 184 -24.47 1.15 13.30
CA LEU A 184 -24.15 1.66 14.64
C LEU A 184 -25.19 2.72 15.08
N LEU A 185 -25.05 3.23 16.30
CA LEU A 185 -25.90 4.30 16.83
C LEU A 185 -25.70 5.63 16.08
N GLY A 186 -26.67 6.54 16.22
CA GLY A 186 -26.55 7.93 15.75
C GLY A 186 -26.66 8.15 14.23
N GLY A 187 -26.94 7.11 13.44
CA GLY A 187 -26.93 7.19 11.97
C GLY A 187 -25.56 6.90 11.36
N VAL A 188 -24.70 6.19 12.09
CA VAL A 188 -23.39 5.71 11.63
C VAL A 188 -23.49 4.27 11.13
N THR A 189 -22.75 3.92 10.08
CA THR A 189 -22.46 2.53 9.70
C THR A 189 -20.94 2.32 9.60
N HIS A 190 -20.50 1.07 9.70
CA HIS A 190 -19.13 0.62 9.42
C HIS A 190 -19.16 -0.36 8.24
N GLY A 191 -18.15 -0.34 7.39
CA GLY A 191 -18.02 -1.17 6.20
C GLY A 191 -18.45 -0.39 4.96
N ASP A 192 -17.74 -0.58 3.86
CA ASP A 192 -18.01 0.07 2.59
C ASP A 192 -18.94 -0.79 1.71
N GLY A 193 -19.58 -0.17 0.71
CA GLY A 193 -20.49 -0.85 -0.20
C GLY A 193 -19.75 -1.68 -1.28
N PRO A 194 -20.47 -2.53 -2.04
CA PRO A 194 -19.88 -3.22 -3.18
C PRO A 194 -19.45 -2.23 -4.29
N ASP A 195 -18.22 -2.34 -4.80
CA ASP A 195 -17.82 -1.58 -5.98
C ASP A 195 -18.59 -2.10 -7.22
N PRO A 196 -19.29 -1.22 -7.96
CA PRO A 196 -20.19 -1.64 -9.04
C PRO A 196 -19.47 -2.17 -10.29
N LYS A 197 -18.13 -2.14 -10.35
CA LYS A 197 -17.32 -2.70 -11.43
C LYS A 197 -16.61 -3.99 -11.01
N ILE A 198 -16.15 -4.06 -9.75
CA ILE A 198 -15.30 -5.16 -9.27
C ILE A 198 -16.12 -6.23 -8.53
N ALA A 199 -17.08 -5.89 -7.68
CA ALA A 199 -17.90 -6.87 -6.96
C ALA A 199 -18.65 -7.88 -7.88
N PRO A 200 -19.08 -7.54 -9.11
CA PRO A 200 -19.61 -8.52 -10.07
C PRO A 200 -18.59 -9.59 -10.53
N LEU A 201 -17.29 -9.38 -10.30
CA LEU A 201 -16.21 -10.32 -10.60
C LEU A 201 -15.81 -11.18 -9.39
N HIS A 202 -16.44 -10.98 -8.21
CA HIS A 202 -16.01 -11.58 -6.94
C HIS A 202 -15.86 -13.10 -6.99
N SER A 203 -16.80 -13.82 -7.61
CA SER A 203 -16.77 -15.29 -7.64
C SER A 203 -15.53 -15.84 -8.35
N GLU A 204 -15.09 -15.22 -9.45
CA GLU A 204 -13.83 -15.58 -10.13
C GLU A 204 -12.61 -15.06 -9.38
N SER A 205 -12.69 -13.84 -8.84
CA SER A 205 -11.62 -13.21 -8.06
C SER A 205 -11.27 -14.01 -6.80
N ALA A 206 -12.28 -14.49 -6.06
CA ALA A 206 -12.13 -15.32 -4.88
C ALA A 206 -11.50 -16.68 -5.22
N ARG A 207 -12.03 -17.38 -6.24
CA ARG A 207 -11.44 -18.63 -6.72
C ARG A 207 -9.97 -18.43 -7.12
N LEU A 208 -9.66 -17.36 -7.86
CA LEU A 208 -8.31 -17.10 -8.31
C LEU A 208 -7.36 -16.75 -7.15
N ALA A 209 -7.81 -15.99 -6.16
CA ALA A 209 -7.05 -15.69 -4.95
C ALA A 209 -6.73 -16.96 -4.14
N GLU A 210 -7.73 -17.80 -3.86
CA GLU A 210 -7.56 -19.10 -3.18
C GLU A 210 -6.60 -20.03 -3.94
N VAL A 211 -6.70 -20.05 -5.28
CA VAL A 211 -5.82 -20.80 -6.17
C VAL A 211 -4.39 -20.29 -6.12
N MET A 212 -4.16 -18.97 -6.20
CA MET A 212 -2.82 -18.38 -6.10
C MET A 212 -2.22 -18.62 -4.72
N ASN A 213 -3.01 -18.53 -3.65
CA ASN A 213 -2.61 -18.91 -2.29
C ASN A 213 -2.19 -20.38 -2.21
N ARG A 214 -3.01 -21.30 -2.71
CA ARG A 214 -2.74 -22.74 -2.63
C ARG A 214 -1.57 -23.19 -3.51
N LEU A 215 -1.35 -22.55 -4.66
CA LEU A 215 -0.17 -22.73 -5.51
C LEU A 215 1.11 -22.20 -4.83
N SER A 216 1.04 -21.05 -4.15
CA SER A 216 2.20 -20.45 -3.44
C SER A 216 2.73 -21.36 -2.33
N LEU A 217 1.84 -22.13 -1.70
CA LEU A 217 2.18 -23.10 -0.67
C LEU A 217 2.71 -24.44 -1.20
N ASN A 218 2.83 -24.66 -2.51
CA ASN A 218 3.47 -25.88 -3.01
C ASN A 218 4.95 -25.95 -2.56
N GLY A 219 5.32 -27.08 -1.96
CA GLY A 219 6.64 -27.29 -1.36
C GLY A 219 6.83 -26.66 0.02
N TYR A 220 5.77 -26.16 0.66
CA TYR A 220 5.81 -25.74 2.05
C TYR A 220 5.70 -26.96 2.98
N ARG A 221 6.81 -27.36 3.61
CA ARG A 221 6.86 -28.53 4.53
C ARG A 221 6.21 -29.77 3.88
N ASP A 222 5.25 -30.40 4.55
CA ASP A 222 4.55 -31.63 4.13
C ASP A 222 3.35 -31.38 3.20
N THR A 223 3.24 -30.20 2.54
CA THR A 223 2.17 -29.95 1.57
C THR A 223 2.23 -30.92 0.39
N SER A 224 1.07 -31.50 0.05
CA SER A 224 0.87 -32.23 -1.19
C SER A 224 0.74 -31.29 -2.40
N ASN A 225 1.04 -31.80 -3.59
CA ASN A 225 1.05 -31.02 -4.82
C ASN A 225 -0.37 -30.57 -5.21
N PHE A 226 -0.58 -29.25 -5.25
CA PHE A 226 -1.72 -28.63 -5.94
C PHE A 226 -1.36 -28.27 -7.38
N THR A 227 -2.32 -28.38 -8.29
CA THR A 227 -2.13 -28.11 -9.71
C THR A 227 -3.35 -27.37 -10.27
N VAL A 228 -3.15 -26.53 -11.29
CA VAL A 228 -4.24 -25.84 -11.99
C VAL A 228 -4.17 -26.14 -13.48
N THR A 229 -5.33 -26.32 -14.12
CA THR A 229 -5.45 -26.42 -15.58
C THR A 229 -6.27 -25.28 -16.19
N LEU A 230 -5.84 -24.81 -17.36
CA LEU A 230 -6.51 -23.79 -18.18
C LEU A 230 -6.12 -24.00 -19.65
N ASP A 231 -7.09 -24.30 -20.52
CA ASP A 231 -6.91 -24.58 -21.96
C ASP A 231 -5.69 -25.47 -22.23
N GLN A 232 -5.70 -26.67 -21.63
CA GLN A 232 -4.64 -27.68 -21.71
C GLN A 232 -3.27 -27.29 -21.08
N HIS A 233 -3.07 -26.04 -20.70
CA HIS A 233 -1.90 -25.63 -19.92
C HIS A 233 -2.04 -26.12 -18.48
N THR A 234 -0.91 -26.40 -17.83
CA THR A 234 -0.84 -26.91 -16.46
C THR A 234 0.13 -26.04 -15.66
N ALA A 235 -0.28 -25.58 -14.48
CA ALA A 235 0.52 -24.74 -13.60
C ALA A 235 0.67 -25.38 -12.21
N HIS A 236 1.88 -25.34 -11.66
CA HIS A 236 2.23 -25.80 -10.31
C HIS A 236 2.66 -24.65 -9.40
N THR A 237 2.73 -23.42 -9.93
CA THR A 237 3.11 -22.19 -9.23
C THR A 237 2.28 -20.99 -9.71
N PRO A 238 2.16 -19.90 -8.93
CA PRO A 238 1.38 -18.73 -9.33
C PRO A 238 1.89 -18.07 -10.62
N GLN A 239 3.21 -18.04 -10.85
CA GLN A 239 3.79 -17.45 -12.05
C GLN A 239 3.54 -18.29 -13.31
N GLU A 240 3.47 -19.62 -13.21
CA GLU A 240 3.06 -20.49 -14.33
C GLU A 240 1.57 -20.31 -14.66
N LEU A 241 0.73 -20.02 -13.67
CA LEU A 241 -0.68 -19.69 -13.90
C LEU A 241 -0.83 -18.35 -14.66
N VAL A 242 -0.04 -17.32 -14.30
CA VAL A 242 -0.01 -16.06 -15.06
C VAL A 242 0.55 -16.25 -16.47
N GLN A 243 1.55 -17.13 -16.66
CA GLN A 243 2.01 -17.52 -18.01
C GLN A 243 0.89 -18.22 -18.81
N ALA A 244 0.13 -19.13 -18.19
CA ALA A 244 -0.99 -19.82 -18.84
C ALA A 244 -2.14 -18.85 -19.20
N LEU A 245 -2.47 -17.89 -18.33
CA LEU A 245 -3.43 -16.81 -18.61
C LEU A 245 -3.03 -16.02 -19.87
N VAL A 246 -1.78 -15.56 -19.94
CA VAL A 246 -1.26 -14.80 -21.10
C VAL A 246 -1.22 -15.67 -22.37
N ALA A 247 -0.75 -16.93 -22.27
CA ALA A 247 -0.70 -17.86 -23.40
C ALA A 247 -2.08 -18.20 -23.99
N THR A 248 -3.14 -18.10 -23.16
CA THR A 248 -4.54 -18.36 -23.55
C THR A 248 -5.29 -17.08 -23.95
N GLY A 249 -4.58 -15.96 -24.11
CA GLY A 249 -5.13 -14.71 -24.63
C GLY A 249 -5.79 -13.80 -23.58
N HIS A 250 -5.57 -14.04 -22.29
CA HIS A 250 -5.95 -13.09 -21.24
C HIS A 250 -4.94 -11.94 -21.17
N THR A 251 -5.44 -10.72 -20.99
CA THR A 251 -4.61 -9.59 -20.56
C THR A 251 -4.41 -9.68 -19.05
N VAL A 252 -3.16 -9.71 -18.60
CA VAL A 252 -2.79 -9.62 -17.18
C VAL A 252 -1.96 -8.36 -16.98
N THR A 253 -2.38 -7.52 -16.03
CA THR A 253 -1.61 -6.36 -15.54
C THR A 253 -1.46 -6.50 -14.04
N VAL A 254 -0.25 -6.30 -13.50
CA VAL A 254 -0.04 -6.20 -12.06
C VAL A 254 0.32 -4.75 -11.72
N ALA A 255 -0.48 -4.08 -10.90
CA ALA A 255 -0.28 -2.68 -10.54
C ALA A 255 0.26 -2.54 -9.11
N ASP A 256 1.26 -1.69 -8.91
CA ASP A 256 1.64 -1.17 -7.58
C ASP A 256 0.61 -0.10 -7.21
N ALA A 257 -0.44 -0.49 -6.49
CA ALA A 257 -1.56 0.38 -6.16
C ALA A 257 -1.35 1.04 -4.79
N ARG A 258 -1.62 2.34 -4.69
CA ARG A 258 -1.36 3.15 -3.49
C ARG A 258 -2.53 4.02 -3.12
N TYR A 259 -2.88 3.98 -1.84
CA TYR A 259 -4.10 4.49 -1.23
C TYR A 259 -3.77 5.20 0.10
N PHE A 260 -4.57 6.15 0.59
CA PHE A 260 -4.52 6.51 2.01
C PHE A 260 -5.24 5.43 2.82
N ALA A 261 -4.57 4.87 3.83
CA ALA A 261 -5.16 3.82 4.66
C ALA A 261 -6.35 4.37 5.47
N ASN A 262 -7.56 3.92 5.12
CA ASN A 262 -8.75 4.06 5.95
C ASN A 262 -8.68 3.02 7.07
N PHE A 263 -8.94 3.45 8.31
CA PHE A 263 -8.98 2.58 9.48
C PHE A 263 -10.34 2.61 10.20
N GLY A 264 -11.28 3.40 9.67
CA GLY A 264 -12.63 3.51 10.22
C GLY A 264 -13.69 2.83 9.35
N HIS A 265 -13.59 2.92 8.03
CA HIS A 265 -14.64 2.51 7.07
C HIS A 265 -16.04 2.99 7.51
N PHE A 266 -16.10 4.16 8.15
CA PHE A 266 -17.32 4.69 8.73
C PHE A 266 -18.06 5.56 7.71
N HIS A 267 -19.39 5.52 7.81
CA HIS A 267 -20.29 6.45 7.13
C HIS A 267 -21.19 7.11 8.16
N TYR A 268 -21.47 8.41 8.03
CA TYR A 268 -22.38 9.16 8.91
C TYR A 268 -23.46 9.85 8.10
N ASN A 269 -24.73 9.48 8.29
CA ASN A 269 -25.88 10.02 7.54
C ASN A 269 -25.71 9.97 6.00
N GLY A 270 -25.07 8.91 5.48
CA GLY A 270 -24.80 8.75 4.05
C GLY A 270 -23.64 9.58 3.53
N LYS A 271 -22.67 9.90 4.41
CA LYS A 271 -21.40 10.58 4.09
C LYS A 271 -20.21 9.74 4.54
N ASP A 272 -19.17 9.67 3.72
CA ASP A 272 -17.91 9.04 4.10
C ASP A 272 -17.28 9.77 5.30
N VAL A 273 -16.65 9.04 6.24
CA VAL A 273 -15.97 9.66 7.39
C VAL A 273 -14.45 9.64 7.17
N GLU A 274 -13.84 10.82 7.07
CA GLU A 274 -12.39 10.95 6.98
C GLU A 274 -11.73 10.54 8.31
N MET A 275 -11.24 9.29 8.34
CA MET A 275 -10.48 8.70 9.45
C MET A 275 -9.04 8.26 9.01
N PRO A 276 -8.20 9.19 8.54
CA PRO A 276 -6.78 8.92 8.26
C PRO A 276 -5.98 8.68 9.55
N PHE A 277 -5.13 7.64 9.56
CA PHE A 277 -4.12 7.45 10.61
C PHE A 277 -2.83 8.21 10.27
N PHE A 278 -2.54 9.29 11.00
CA PHE A 278 -1.42 10.18 10.73
C PHE A 278 -0.10 9.75 11.40
N LEU A 279 0.97 9.68 10.60
CA LEU A 279 2.35 9.59 11.09
C LEU A 279 3.09 10.93 11.00
N ASP A 280 3.95 11.18 11.98
CA ASP A 280 4.98 12.21 11.93
C ASP A 280 6.12 11.78 11.01
N SER A 281 6.23 12.44 9.86
CA SER A 281 7.29 12.23 8.86
C SER A 281 8.67 12.75 9.29
N LEU A 282 8.77 13.42 10.43
CA LEU A 282 9.94 14.19 10.90
C LEU A 282 10.37 15.35 9.99
N LEU A 283 9.63 15.63 8.91
CA LEU A 283 9.81 16.83 8.10
C LEU A 283 9.12 18.04 8.77
N LEU A 284 9.69 19.24 8.60
CA LEU A 284 9.06 20.48 9.03
C LEU A 284 8.37 21.15 7.84
N VAL A 285 7.12 21.56 8.04
CA VAL A 285 6.38 22.33 7.01
C VAL A 285 7.04 23.71 6.89
N PRO A 286 7.35 24.17 5.66
CA PRO A 286 7.83 25.54 5.43
C PRO A 286 6.85 26.60 5.94
N ARG A 287 7.40 27.69 6.47
CA ARG A 287 6.64 28.79 7.07
C ARG A 287 6.84 30.06 6.26
N ASP A 288 5.75 30.76 5.98
CA ASP A 288 5.75 32.05 5.30
C ASP A 288 6.39 33.14 6.18
N HIS A 289 6.19 32.99 7.50
CA HIS A 289 6.55 34.01 8.48
C HIS A 289 7.19 33.39 9.74
N TRP A 290 8.15 34.11 10.32
CA TRP A 290 8.92 33.62 11.47
C TRP A 290 8.07 33.35 12.72
N TRP A 291 6.95 34.06 12.87
CA TRP A 291 6.00 33.95 13.98
C TRP A 291 5.04 32.76 13.88
N GLN A 292 4.87 32.14 12.71
CA GLN A 292 4.10 30.89 12.59
C GLN A 292 4.80 29.78 13.42
N PRO A 293 4.09 28.94 14.18
CA PRO A 293 4.72 27.86 14.93
C PRO A 293 5.38 26.84 14.00
N LYS A 294 6.53 26.27 14.38
CA LYS A 294 7.13 25.14 13.66
C LYS A 294 6.23 23.92 13.81
N ARG A 295 5.47 23.55 12.76
CA ARG A 295 4.73 22.29 12.70
C ARG A 295 5.48 21.22 11.91
N ARG A 296 5.22 19.96 12.27
CA ARG A 296 5.70 18.77 11.58
C ARG A 296 4.71 18.43 10.47
N LEU A 297 5.20 17.97 9.33
CA LEU A 297 4.37 17.39 8.28
C LEU A 297 3.83 16.05 8.78
N LEU A 298 2.52 15.98 9.04
CA LEU A 298 1.84 14.73 9.30
C LEU A 298 1.31 14.19 7.97
N ILE A 299 1.49 12.88 7.74
CA ILE A 299 1.07 12.19 6.52
C ILE A 299 0.16 11.02 6.94
N PRO A 300 -1.03 10.85 6.35
CA PRO A 300 -1.80 9.61 6.53
C PRO A 300 -0.98 8.42 6.05
N VAL A 301 -1.01 7.32 6.79
CA VAL A 301 -0.34 6.06 6.38
C VAL A 301 -0.80 5.70 4.96
N ALA A 302 0.18 5.43 4.08
CA ALA A 302 -0.13 4.82 2.80
C ALA A 302 -0.51 3.35 3.03
N HIS A 303 -1.64 2.93 2.47
CA HIS A 303 -1.86 1.53 2.14
C HIS A 303 -1.29 1.29 0.74
N ALA A 304 -0.64 0.14 0.54
CA ALA A 304 -0.14 -0.25 -0.76
C ALA A 304 -0.22 -1.77 -0.93
N GLU A 305 -0.56 -2.18 -2.14
CA GLU A 305 -0.80 -3.57 -2.54
C GLU A 305 -0.39 -3.79 -4.00
N TYR A 306 -0.31 -5.06 -4.41
CA TYR A 306 -0.30 -5.42 -5.82
C TYR A 306 -1.70 -5.85 -6.26
N GLU A 307 -2.21 -5.26 -7.34
CA GLU A 307 -3.50 -5.62 -7.95
C GLU A 307 -3.30 -6.36 -9.28
N TRP A 308 -3.79 -7.60 -9.39
CA TRP A 308 -3.84 -8.40 -10.62
C TRP A 308 -5.13 -8.11 -11.38
N LEU A 309 -5.07 -7.15 -12.31
CA LEU A 309 -6.15 -6.81 -13.22
C LEU A 309 -6.15 -7.79 -14.40
N ILE A 310 -7.09 -8.74 -14.40
CA ILE A 310 -7.15 -9.85 -15.35
C ILE A 310 -8.45 -9.80 -16.14
N SER A 311 -8.33 -9.85 -17.47
CA SER A 311 -9.50 -9.89 -18.38
C SER A 311 -9.21 -10.73 -19.61
N GLY A 312 -10.16 -11.56 -20.04
CA GLY A 312 -9.99 -12.40 -21.22
C GLY A 312 -11.11 -13.40 -21.48
N PRO A 313 -10.85 -14.44 -22.30
CA PRO A 313 -11.89 -15.33 -22.83
C PRO A 313 -12.63 -16.19 -21.80
N LYS A 314 -12.02 -16.50 -20.65
CA LYS A 314 -12.62 -17.32 -19.59
C LYS A 314 -12.66 -16.61 -18.24
N ILE A 315 -11.54 -16.00 -17.84
CA ILE A 315 -11.36 -15.44 -16.51
C ILE A 315 -11.34 -13.92 -16.60
N ASN A 316 -12.18 -13.27 -15.78
CA ASN A 316 -12.19 -11.82 -15.59
C ASN A 316 -12.27 -11.59 -14.08
N ALA A 317 -11.21 -11.01 -13.50
CA ALA A 317 -10.98 -11.02 -12.05
C ALA A 317 -10.11 -9.83 -11.62
N ASN A 318 -10.25 -9.41 -10.36
CA ASN A 318 -9.31 -8.52 -9.69
C ASN A 318 -8.88 -9.14 -8.34
N VAL A 319 -7.58 -9.35 -8.16
CA VAL A 319 -7.00 -9.96 -6.96
C VAL A 319 -5.95 -9.02 -6.39
N ALA A 320 -6.01 -8.72 -5.10
CA ALA A 320 -5.03 -7.93 -4.37
C ALA A 320 -4.05 -8.83 -3.59
N PHE A 321 -2.82 -8.35 -3.38
CA PHE A 321 -1.89 -8.93 -2.40
C PHE A 321 -1.24 -7.84 -1.54
N TYR A 322 -1.32 -8.03 -0.21
CA TYR A 322 -0.57 -7.28 0.79
C TYR A 322 -0.47 -8.07 2.10
N PHE A 323 0.42 -7.64 3.01
CA PHE A 323 0.41 -8.12 4.39
C PHE A 323 -0.63 -7.35 5.21
N GLY A 324 -1.75 -7.99 5.54
CA GLY A 324 -2.89 -7.33 6.18
C GLY A 324 -2.75 -7.18 7.70
N ILE A 325 -3.56 -6.26 8.22
CA ILE A 325 -3.77 -6.00 9.66
C ILE A 325 -4.37 -7.20 10.41
N ASP A 326 -4.95 -8.14 9.66
CA ASP A 326 -5.43 -9.46 10.07
C ASP A 326 -4.27 -10.42 10.38
N GLY A 327 -3.03 -10.05 10.05
CA GLY A 327 -1.85 -10.89 10.18
C GLY A 327 -1.66 -11.85 9.02
N ARG A 328 -2.21 -11.57 7.83
CA ARG A 328 -2.12 -12.47 6.66
C ARG A 328 -1.44 -11.81 5.46
N ALA A 329 -0.42 -12.45 4.92
CA ALA A 329 0.21 -12.06 3.65
C ALA A 329 -0.31 -12.99 2.55
N GLU A 330 -1.48 -12.66 2.01
CA GLU A 330 -2.26 -13.54 1.12
C GLU A 330 -2.82 -12.78 -0.09
N PHE A 331 -3.01 -13.52 -1.18
CA PHE A 331 -3.88 -13.09 -2.28
C PHE A 331 -5.33 -13.07 -1.77
N ARG A 332 -6.05 -12.01 -2.08
CA ARG A 332 -7.43 -11.76 -1.61
C ARG A 332 -8.20 -10.96 -2.65
N THR A 333 -9.52 -10.83 -2.50
CA THR A 333 -10.33 -9.95 -3.35
C THR A 333 -10.29 -8.51 -2.84
N ASN A 334 -10.69 -7.55 -3.68
CA ASN A 334 -10.84 -6.14 -3.34
C ASN A 334 -12.14 -5.62 -3.98
N ASP A 335 -13.27 -6.08 -3.43
CA ASP A 335 -14.62 -5.88 -3.98
C ASP A 335 -15.35 -4.66 -3.39
N GLU A 336 -14.79 -4.03 -2.35
CA GLU A 336 -15.39 -2.91 -1.65
C GLU A 336 -15.07 -1.56 -2.32
N GLN A 337 -16.05 -0.66 -2.32
CA GLN A 337 -15.92 0.66 -2.90
C GLN A 337 -15.13 1.60 -1.97
N ASN A 338 -13.83 1.78 -2.22
CA ASN A 338 -13.01 2.74 -1.46
C ASN A 338 -13.65 4.13 -1.42
N GLN A 339 -13.79 4.68 -0.21
CA GLN A 339 -14.30 6.02 0.04
C GLN A 339 -13.50 7.09 -0.75
N PRO A 340 -14.11 8.09 -1.43
CA PRO A 340 -13.40 8.96 -2.37
C PRO A 340 -12.28 9.85 -1.79
N TRP A 341 -12.15 9.96 -0.47
CA TRP A 341 -11.05 10.68 0.19
C TRP A 341 -9.77 9.84 0.32
N VAL A 342 -9.88 8.51 0.21
CA VAL A 342 -8.75 7.57 0.17
C VAL A 342 -7.83 7.83 -1.03
N MET A 343 -8.39 8.42 -2.09
CA MET A 343 -7.74 8.65 -3.38
C MET A 343 -7.28 7.32 -4.00
N GLY A 344 -6.39 7.37 -4.99
CA GLY A 344 -5.62 6.22 -5.42
C GLY A 344 -4.72 6.53 -6.60
N ARG A 345 -3.70 5.71 -6.80
CA ARG A 345 -2.94 5.64 -8.07
C ARG A 345 -2.22 4.30 -8.24
N HIS A 346 -2.01 3.91 -9.50
CA HIS A 346 -0.92 3.01 -9.84
C HIS A 346 0.40 3.81 -9.80
N ALA A 347 1.38 3.36 -9.03
CA ALA A 347 2.74 3.89 -9.06
C ALA A 347 3.58 3.28 -10.18
N HIS A 348 3.35 2.00 -10.48
CA HIS A 348 3.93 1.23 -11.58
C HIS A 348 2.88 0.24 -12.11
N GLU A 349 2.98 -0.12 -13.39
CA GLU A 349 2.23 -1.25 -13.96
C GLU A 349 3.21 -2.24 -14.61
N TYR A 350 3.10 -3.50 -14.24
CA TYR A 350 3.89 -4.62 -14.75
C TYR A 350 3.03 -5.48 -15.66
N ARG A 351 3.59 -5.90 -16.80
CA ARG A 351 2.92 -6.65 -17.86
C ARG A 351 3.84 -7.76 -18.36
N ASP A 352 3.31 -8.72 -19.10
CA ASP A 352 4.08 -9.80 -19.73
C ASP A 352 5.07 -10.48 -18.76
N ALA A 353 6.37 -10.45 -19.06
CA ALA A 353 7.41 -11.06 -18.22
C ALA A 353 7.56 -10.40 -16.83
N ASP A 354 7.30 -9.10 -16.71
CA ASP A 354 7.39 -8.38 -15.43
C ASP A 354 6.22 -8.75 -14.51
N ALA A 355 5.02 -8.92 -15.07
CA ALA A 355 3.87 -9.45 -14.33
C ALA A 355 4.15 -10.86 -13.79
N VAL A 356 4.81 -11.71 -14.57
CA VAL A 356 5.25 -13.07 -14.17
C VAL A 356 6.27 -13.01 -13.02
N GLU A 357 7.28 -12.13 -13.07
CA GLU A 357 8.28 -11.97 -12.00
C GLU A 357 7.67 -11.41 -10.71
N VAL A 358 6.82 -10.39 -10.78
CA VAL A 358 6.09 -9.86 -9.60
C VAL A 358 5.21 -10.95 -8.98
N THR A 359 4.56 -11.79 -9.80
CA THR A 359 3.76 -12.92 -9.34
C THR A 359 4.62 -13.99 -8.65
N ARG A 360 5.79 -14.34 -9.21
CA ARG A 360 6.75 -15.27 -8.59
C ARG A 360 7.23 -14.76 -7.22
N LEU A 361 7.64 -13.50 -7.16
CA LEU A 361 8.12 -12.87 -5.93
C LEU A 361 7.03 -12.82 -4.86
N THR A 362 5.78 -12.54 -5.26
CA THR A 362 4.62 -12.53 -4.36
C THR A 362 4.31 -13.93 -3.81
N GLY A 363 4.34 -14.97 -4.64
CA GLY A 363 4.15 -16.35 -4.17
C GLY A 363 5.26 -16.82 -3.23
N ASN A 364 6.52 -16.45 -3.51
CA ASN A 364 7.64 -16.70 -2.59
C ASN A 364 7.49 -15.92 -1.26
N MET A 365 7.00 -14.66 -1.30
CA MET A 365 6.70 -13.87 -0.11
C MET A 365 5.63 -14.54 0.76
N LEU A 366 4.48 -14.94 0.20
CA LEU A 366 3.43 -15.66 0.92
C LEU A 366 4.00 -16.88 1.65
N ARG A 367 4.80 -17.70 0.96
CA ARG A 367 5.43 -18.88 1.54
C ARG A 367 6.40 -18.51 2.68
N ALA A 368 7.16 -17.42 2.55
CA ALA A 368 8.03 -16.94 3.62
C ALA A 368 7.23 -16.44 4.85
N TYR A 369 6.12 -15.74 4.66
CA TYR A 369 5.22 -15.37 5.77
C TYR A 369 4.58 -16.59 6.44
N ALA A 370 4.20 -17.64 5.68
CA ALA A 370 3.74 -18.89 6.26
C ALA A 370 4.79 -19.57 7.16
N TYR A 371 6.08 -19.51 6.79
CA TYR A 371 7.18 -19.98 7.66
C TYR A 371 7.42 -19.05 8.86
N LEU A 372 7.37 -17.72 8.69
CA LEU A 372 7.50 -16.73 9.77
C LEU A 372 6.43 -16.90 10.84
N HIS A 373 5.14 -16.95 10.45
CA HIS A 373 4.05 -17.13 11.40
C HIS A 373 4.16 -18.48 12.11
N ALA A 374 4.64 -19.52 11.42
CA ALA A 374 4.87 -20.83 12.02
C ALA A 374 6.12 -20.91 12.92
N ALA A 375 7.01 -19.91 12.89
CA ALA A 375 8.14 -19.75 13.82
C ALA A 375 7.83 -18.74 14.95
N HIS A 376 6.85 -17.86 14.74
CA HIS A 376 6.61 -16.68 15.57
C HIS A 376 5.11 -16.46 15.89
N ALA A 377 4.34 -17.54 16.02
CA ALA A 377 2.88 -17.54 16.23
C ALA A 377 2.40 -16.71 17.45
N GLN A 378 3.29 -16.44 18.39
CA GLN A 378 3.05 -15.60 19.57
C GLN A 378 3.07 -14.09 19.29
N LEU A 379 3.42 -13.63 18.09
CA LEU A 379 3.45 -12.21 17.77
C LEU A 379 2.04 -11.60 17.78
N PRO A 380 1.85 -10.38 18.34
CA PRO A 380 0.56 -9.72 18.33
C PRO A 380 0.14 -9.39 16.89
N PHE A 381 -1.17 -9.43 16.63
CA PHE A 381 -1.74 -9.09 15.32
C PHE A 381 -1.16 -9.94 14.16
N GLY A 382 -0.87 -11.22 14.42
CA GLY A 382 -0.18 -12.12 13.50
C GLY A 382 1.23 -11.68 13.08
N GLY A 383 1.82 -10.72 13.81
CA GLY A 383 3.09 -10.10 13.43
C GLY A 383 2.96 -8.79 12.66
N TYR A 384 1.76 -8.21 12.48
CA TYR A 384 1.64 -6.87 11.92
C TYR A 384 2.48 -5.85 12.71
N TYR A 385 3.03 -4.85 12.01
CA TYR A 385 4.17 -4.02 12.39
C TYR A 385 5.51 -4.76 12.55
N THR A 386 5.57 -5.90 13.25
CA THR A 386 6.83 -6.60 13.57
C THR A 386 7.45 -7.28 12.33
N LEU A 387 6.66 -8.03 11.56
CA LEU A 387 7.05 -8.65 10.30
C LEU A 387 6.96 -7.66 9.12
N GLY A 388 6.21 -6.57 9.29
CA GLY A 388 6.02 -5.50 8.32
C GLY A 388 4.65 -4.84 8.49
N VAL A 389 4.34 -3.89 7.62
CA VAL A 389 2.96 -3.47 7.29
C VAL A 389 2.65 -3.80 5.82
N CYS A 390 1.43 -3.55 5.36
CA CYS A 390 0.97 -3.86 3.99
C CYS A 390 2.00 -3.54 2.89
N GLN A 391 2.58 -2.34 2.95
CA GLN A 391 3.52 -1.84 1.95
C GLN A 391 4.95 -2.38 2.08
N ASP A 392 5.35 -3.10 3.15
CA ASP A 392 6.74 -3.61 3.28
C ASP A 392 7.07 -4.61 2.17
N VAL A 393 6.13 -5.49 1.80
CA VAL A 393 6.31 -6.46 0.70
C VAL A 393 6.33 -5.76 -0.66
N VAL A 394 5.43 -4.79 -0.86
CA VAL A 394 5.39 -3.98 -2.10
C VAL A 394 6.70 -3.20 -2.26
N ASN A 395 7.26 -2.64 -1.19
CA ASN A 395 8.54 -1.92 -1.22
C ASN A 395 9.73 -2.84 -1.53
N ALA A 396 9.69 -4.10 -1.08
CA ALA A 396 10.72 -5.10 -1.36
C ALA A 396 10.71 -5.57 -2.82
N ILE A 397 9.54 -5.68 -3.43
CA ILE A 397 9.38 -6.03 -4.85
C ILE A 397 9.60 -4.80 -5.74
N GLU A 398 9.14 -3.60 -5.37
CA GLU A 398 9.48 -2.33 -6.04
C GLU A 398 11.01 -2.15 -6.11
N PHE A 399 11.74 -2.46 -5.04
CA PHE A 399 13.19 -2.41 -5.05
C PHE A 399 13.82 -3.41 -6.03
N LYS A 400 13.31 -4.65 -6.09
CA LYS A 400 13.75 -5.68 -7.05
C LYS A 400 13.48 -5.28 -8.50
N MET A 401 12.32 -4.68 -8.79
CA MET A 401 11.91 -4.33 -10.16
C MET A 401 12.48 -2.98 -10.64
N THR A 402 12.73 -2.03 -9.74
CA THR A 402 13.07 -0.64 -10.11
C THR A 402 14.41 -0.13 -9.58
N GLY A 403 15.09 -0.90 -8.71
CA GLY A 403 16.35 -0.52 -8.06
C GLY A 403 16.23 0.55 -6.97
N LYS A 404 15.01 0.94 -6.57
CA LYS A 404 14.72 1.97 -5.56
C LYS A 404 13.46 1.63 -4.77
N THR A 405 13.33 2.25 -3.59
CA THR A 405 12.15 2.19 -2.73
C THR A 405 11.48 3.56 -2.71
N THR A 406 10.15 3.61 -2.82
CA THR A 406 9.37 4.86 -2.76
C THR A 406 8.16 4.79 -1.82
N LEU A 407 8.03 3.71 -1.03
CA LEU A 407 6.99 3.53 -0.01
C LEU A 407 7.48 3.86 1.41
N PHE A 408 6.59 4.40 2.25
CA PHE A 408 6.82 4.83 3.64
C PHE A 408 5.50 4.75 4.46
N PRO A 409 5.54 4.19 5.70
CA PRO A 409 6.70 3.60 6.39
C PRO A 409 7.05 2.19 5.89
N SER A 410 8.19 1.67 6.35
CA SER A 410 8.52 0.24 6.30
C SER A 410 9.07 -0.21 7.66
N THR A 411 8.51 -1.29 8.21
CA THR A 411 8.67 -1.65 9.63
C THR A 411 9.30 -3.01 9.90
N ALA A 412 9.44 -3.88 8.89
CA ALA A 412 9.81 -5.27 9.08
C ALA A 412 11.13 -5.48 9.86
N GLN A 413 11.11 -6.29 10.93
CA GLN A 413 12.30 -6.71 11.68
C GLN A 413 13.04 -7.79 10.87
N THR A 414 14.07 -7.38 10.12
CA THR A 414 14.78 -8.23 9.14
C THR A 414 15.53 -9.39 9.77
N GLU A 415 15.85 -9.31 11.05
CA GLU A 415 16.37 -10.42 11.83
C GLU A 415 15.47 -11.67 11.78
N LEU A 416 14.14 -11.50 11.75
CA LEU A 416 13.17 -12.62 11.69
C LEU A 416 13.15 -13.28 10.30
N PHE A 417 13.49 -12.53 9.24
CA PHE A 417 13.55 -13.01 7.87
C PHE A 417 14.82 -13.83 7.57
N ARG A 418 15.77 -13.96 8.50
CA ARG A 418 17.03 -14.70 8.30
C ARG A 418 16.91 -16.21 8.47
N ASP A 419 15.95 -16.68 9.27
CA ASP A 419 15.71 -18.10 9.49
C ASP A 419 14.80 -18.73 8.41
N GLN A 420 14.56 -18.00 7.31
CA GLN A 420 13.66 -18.39 6.22
C GLN A 420 14.39 -19.21 5.15
N PRO A 421 13.74 -20.23 4.54
CA PRO A 421 14.38 -21.06 3.53
C PRO A 421 14.60 -20.33 2.18
N ASP A 422 13.92 -19.21 1.95
CA ASP A 422 14.03 -18.43 0.71
C ASP A 422 15.00 -17.25 0.86
N GLY A 423 16.28 -17.54 0.58
CA GLY A 423 17.37 -16.57 0.62
C GLY A 423 17.39 -15.52 -0.51
N GLU A 424 16.38 -15.47 -1.38
CA GLU A 424 16.08 -14.25 -2.17
C GLU A 424 15.23 -13.30 -1.33
N ILE A 425 14.13 -13.80 -0.75
CA ILE A 425 13.20 -13.01 0.07
C ILE A 425 13.90 -12.32 1.24
N THR A 426 14.77 -13.04 1.98
CA THR A 426 15.58 -12.43 3.06
C THR A 426 16.34 -11.19 2.58
N LYS A 427 17.00 -11.27 1.41
CA LYS A 427 17.83 -10.18 0.87
C LYS A 427 16.99 -8.99 0.40
N LEU A 428 15.81 -9.24 -0.17
CA LEU A 428 14.89 -8.18 -0.55
C LEU A 428 14.38 -7.42 0.69
N MET A 429 14.00 -8.15 1.74
CA MET A 429 13.58 -7.53 2.99
C MET A 429 14.71 -6.78 3.71
N GLU A 430 15.95 -7.29 3.64
CA GLU A 430 17.15 -6.59 4.15
C GLU A 430 17.53 -5.33 3.36
N ALA A 431 17.25 -5.28 2.05
CA ALA A 431 17.59 -4.13 1.20
C ALA A 431 16.66 -2.92 1.38
N VAL A 432 15.42 -3.14 1.83
CA VAL A 432 14.43 -2.07 2.07
C VAL A 432 14.81 -1.25 3.34
N PRO A 433 14.79 0.10 3.31
CA PRO A 433 15.03 0.93 4.49
C PRO A 433 14.04 0.65 5.65
N LYS A 434 14.45 0.93 6.89
CA LYS A 434 13.64 0.68 8.11
C LYS A 434 13.48 1.92 8.96
N ASP A 435 12.23 2.39 9.09
CA ASP A 435 11.89 3.66 9.72
C ASP A 435 11.69 3.54 11.25
N THR A 436 11.64 2.30 11.76
CA THR A 436 11.52 1.93 13.17
C THR A 436 12.73 2.34 14.02
N SER A 437 13.85 2.70 13.39
CA SER A 437 15.05 3.24 14.05
C SER A 437 14.87 4.65 14.63
N GLY A 438 13.84 5.40 14.20
CA GLY A 438 13.65 6.80 14.57
C GLY A 438 14.53 7.78 13.78
N ALA A 439 15.33 7.30 12.82
CA ALA A 439 16.01 8.14 11.85
C ALA A 439 15.00 8.85 10.93
N PRO A 440 15.23 10.11 10.51
CA PRO A 440 14.33 10.79 9.58
C PRO A 440 14.30 10.08 8.20
N PRO A 441 13.14 9.59 7.74
CA PRO A 441 13.00 8.89 6.46
C PRO A 441 13.37 9.78 5.27
N ASP A 442 13.56 9.16 4.10
CA ASP A 442 13.79 9.88 2.85
C ASP A 442 12.49 10.58 2.38
N PRO A 443 12.50 11.92 2.15
CA PRO A 443 11.39 12.61 1.49
C PRO A 443 10.92 11.93 0.20
N ALA A 444 11.80 11.31 -0.58
CA ALA A 444 11.43 10.58 -1.79
C ALA A 444 10.46 9.42 -1.53
N ARG A 445 10.58 8.77 -0.36
CA ARG A 445 9.66 7.71 0.10
C ARG A 445 8.38 8.29 0.71
N ILE A 446 8.47 9.41 1.44
CA ILE A 446 7.29 10.07 2.02
C ILE A 446 6.37 10.62 0.91
N PHE A 447 6.91 11.30 -0.09
CA PHE A 447 6.13 11.84 -1.20
C PHE A 447 5.80 10.78 -2.26
N GLY A 448 6.57 9.69 -2.31
CA GLY A 448 6.32 8.53 -3.16
C GLY A 448 5.20 7.62 -2.64
N SER A 449 4.98 7.51 -1.33
CA SER A 449 3.92 6.67 -0.78
C SER A 449 2.52 7.28 -0.92
N LEU A 450 2.43 8.58 -1.20
CA LEU A 450 1.16 9.28 -1.39
C LEU A 450 0.34 8.71 -2.57
N PRO A 451 -0.99 8.62 -2.45
CA PRO A 451 -1.89 8.10 -3.48
C PRO A 451 -2.11 9.06 -4.65
N THR A 452 -1.49 10.24 -4.66
CA THR A 452 -1.50 11.14 -5.82
C THR A 452 -0.16 11.84 -5.99
N THR A 453 0.19 12.18 -7.23
CA THR A 453 1.27 13.12 -7.57
C THR A 453 0.75 14.54 -7.75
N ASN A 454 -0.58 14.72 -7.88
CA ASN A 454 -1.24 16.01 -7.94
C ASN A 454 -1.69 16.41 -6.52
N TYR A 455 -0.78 16.93 -5.70
CA TYR A 455 -1.09 17.24 -4.30
C TYR A 455 -2.24 18.25 -4.12
N ALA A 456 -2.55 19.06 -5.13
CA ALA A 456 -3.69 19.96 -5.13
C ALA A 456 -5.06 19.25 -5.16
N SER A 457 -5.13 17.95 -5.51
CA SER A 457 -6.37 17.15 -5.41
C SER A 457 -6.55 16.46 -4.05
N VAL A 458 -5.57 16.52 -3.13
CA VAL A 458 -5.72 15.98 -1.76
C VAL A 458 -6.88 16.69 -1.05
N THR A 459 -7.87 15.94 -0.57
CA THR A 459 -9.09 16.47 0.04
C THR A 459 -8.94 16.74 1.53
N VAL A 460 -8.22 15.87 2.24
CA VAL A 460 -8.00 15.88 3.69
C VAL A 460 -7.63 17.29 4.21
N PRO A 461 -8.41 17.89 5.14
CA PRO A 461 -8.24 19.26 5.60
C PRO A 461 -6.82 19.64 6.02
N GLY A 462 -6.26 20.67 5.39
CA GLY A 462 -4.94 21.22 5.70
C GLY A 462 -3.75 20.36 5.28
N LEU A 463 -3.95 19.10 4.87
CA LEU A 463 -2.89 18.22 4.38
C LEU A 463 -2.35 18.68 3.02
N ARG A 464 -3.25 19.12 2.12
CA ARG A 464 -2.94 19.66 0.78
C ARG A 464 -1.78 20.66 0.81
N ASP A 465 -1.95 21.74 1.56
CA ASP A 465 -0.98 22.82 1.69
C ASP A 465 0.34 22.32 2.31
N ASP A 466 0.26 21.50 3.36
CA ASP A 466 1.43 20.98 4.07
C ASP A 466 2.29 20.08 3.17
N VAL A 467 1.66 19.18 2.41
CA VAL A 467 2.32 18.32 1.43
C VAL A 467 2.92 19.16 0.31
N GLN A 468 2.15 20.05 -0.32
CA GLN A 468 2.63 20.85 -1.44
C GLN A 468 3.82 21.73 -1.03
N ARG A 469 3.70 22.50 0.06
CA ARG A 469 4.79 23.35 0.57
C ARG A 469 6.04 22.52 0.88
N SER A 470 5.89 21.36 1.52
CA SER A 470 7.02 20.52 1.89
C SER A 470 7.67 19.84 0.68
N TYR A 471 6.89 19.53 -0.36
CA TYR A 471 7.39 19.00 -1.64
C TYR A 471 8.15 20.06 -2.43
N GLU A 472 7.60 21.28 -2.55
CA GLU A 472 8.29 22.41 -3.18
C GLU A 472 9.62 22.72 -2.48
N ALA A 473 9.64 22.70 -1.14
CA ALA A 473 10.86 22.83 -0.35
C ALA A 473 11.83 21.65 -0.50
N TRP A 474 11.34 20.45 -0.83
CA TRP A 474 12.22 19.31 -1.14
C TRP A 474 12.88 19.49 -2.50
N GLN A 475 12.10 19.81 -3.54
CA GLN A 475 12.59 20.01 -4.91
C GLN A 475 13.59 21.18 -5.02
N ASN A 476 13.45 22.22 -4.19
CA ASN A 476 14.41 23.34 -4.13
C ASN A 476 15.54 23.18 -3.09
N GLY A 477 15.59 22.07 -2.36
CA GLY A 477 16.64 21.77 -1.38
C GLY A 477 16.56 22.51 -0.04
N THR A 478 15.48 23.25 0.27
CA THR A 478 15.31 23.98 1.54
C THR A 478 14.59 23.19 2.65
N LEU A 479 14.04 22.01 2.34
CA LEU A 479 13.26 21.19 3.27
C LEU A 479 14.05 20.85 4.55
N SER A 480 13.60 21.42 5.66
CA SER A 480 14.17 21.21 6.97
C SER A 480 13.58 19.96 7.64
N ARG A 481 14.44 19.11 8.24
CA ARG A 481 14.01 17.98 9.08
C ARG A 481 14.13 18.33 10.56
N ARG A 482 13.34 17.69 11.42
CA ARG A 482 13.56 17.68 12.86
C ARG A 482 14.73 16.76 13.19
N VAL A 483 15.78 17.29 13.82
CA VAL A 483 16.78 16.44 14.48
C VAL A 483 16.13 15.80 15.70
N VAL A 484 15.91 14.49 15.63
CA VAL A 484 15.62 13.65 16.80
C VAL A 484 16.95 13.17 17.33
N LEU A 485 17.33 13.62 18.53
CA LEU A 485 18.52 13.08 19.19
C LEU A 485 18.18 11.68 19.71
N THR A 486 18.92 10.67 19.25
CA THR A 486 18.73 9.29 19.71
C THR A 486 19.14 9.15 21.18
N GLY A 487 18.69 8.09 21.87
CA GLY A 487 19.10 7.82 23.25
C GLY A 487 20.62 7.72 23.41
N GLU A 488 21.31 7.19 22.40
CA GLU A 488 22.77 7.15 22.30
C GLU A 488 23.37 8.56 22.17
N GLN A 489 22.87 9.40 21.26
CA GLN A 489 23.35 10.77 21.08
C GLN A 489 23.13 11.61 22.35
N MET A 490 21.99 11.45 23.03
CA MET A 490 21.72 12.05 24.34
C MET A 490 22.69 11.54 25.42
N THR A 491 23.03 10.25 25.40
CA THR A 491 24.02 9.66 26.32
C THR A 491 25.43 10.20 26.07
N ILE A 492 25.85 10.31 24.81
CA ILE A 492 27.13 10.91 24.42
C ILE A 492 27.19 12.39 24.85
N LEU A 493 26.15 13.17 24.58
CA LEU A 493 26.05 14.57 25.04
C LEU A 493 26.09 14.67 26.57
N GLY A 494 25.43 13.76 27.29
CA GLY A 494 25.47 13.67 28.74
C GLY A 494 26.88 13.37 29.29
N ILE A 495 27.59 12.40 28.70
CA ILE A 495 28.97 12.04 29.06
C ILE A 495 29.93 13.20 28.78
N VAL A 496 29.81 13.87 27.64
CA VAL A 496 30.61 15.05 27.28
C VAL A 496 30.35 16.20 28.25
N ALA A 497 29.08 16.50 28.57
CA ALA A 497 28.70 17.55 29.52
C ALA A 497 29.21 17.24 30.94
N ALA A 498 29.05 16.01 31.42
CA ALA A 498 29.55 15.58 32.73
C ALA A 498 31.09 15.66 32.81
N THR A 499 31.79 15.22 31.76
CA THR A 499 33.26 15.30 31.68
C THR A 499 33.76 16.74 31.65
N GLY A 500 33.12 17.60 30.86
CA GLY A 500 33.39 19.04 30.83
C GLY A 500 33.15 19.72 32.19
N PHE A 501 32.08 19.36 32.89
CA PHE A 501 31.79 19.85 34.23
C PHE A 501 32.84 19.39 35.25
N VAL A 502 33.22 18.11 35.25
CA VAL A 502 34.30 17.59 36.11
C VAL A 502 35.62 18.31 35.85
N PHE A 503 35.99 18.52 34.57
CA PHE A 503 37.19 19.27 34.21
C PHE A 503 37.13 20.73 34.68
N TRP A 504 35.97 21.40 34.55
CA TRP A 504 35.76 22.76 35.06
C TRP A 504 35.87 22.85 36.58
N VAL A 505 35.28 21.90 37.33
CA VAL A 505 35.40 21.81 38.80
C VAL A 505 36.86 21.58 39.21
N LEU A 506 37.58 20.68 38.53
CA LEU A 506 39.00 20.42 38.80
C LEU A 506 39.86 21.65 38.48
N ARG A 507 39.57 22.39 37.40
CA ARG A 507 40.24 23.65 37.07
C ARG A 507 40.00 24.71 38.15
N ARG A 508 38.75 24.95 38.56
CA ARG A 508 38.44 25.88 39.68
C ARG A 508 39.13 25.47 40.99
N ARG A 509 39.15 24.17 41.33
CA ARG A 509 39.86 23.66 42.53
C ARG A 509 41.37 23.81 42.47
N ARG A 510 41.99 23.91 41.29
CA ARG A 510 43.42 24.24 41.12
C ARG A 510 43.65 25.74 41.26
N SER A 511 42.86 26.57 40.58
CA SER A 511 42.96 28.04 40.65
C SER A 511 42.56 28.65 41.99
N ALA A 512 41.93 27.89 42.89
CA ALA A 512 41.66 28.29 44.28
C ALA A 512 42.69 27.72 45.29
N LYS A 513 43.82 27.19 44.81
CA LYS A 513 44.98 26.74 45.60
C LYS A 513 46.28 27.41 45.15
N GLN A 514 46.17 28.46 44.35
CA GLN A 514 47.21 29.39 43.91
C GLN A 514 46.81 30.79 44.41
#